data_AF-J3JI52-F1
#
_entry.id   AF-J3JI52-F1
#
_cell.length_a   1.000
_cell.length_b   1.000
_cell.length_c   1.000
_cell.angle_alpha   90.00
_cell.angle_beta   90.00
_cell.angle_gamma   90.00
#
_symmetry.space_group_name_H-M   'P 1'
#
loop_
_entity.id
_entity.type
_entity.pdbx_description
1 polymer ?
#
loop_
_entity_poly.entity_id
_entity_poly.type
_entity_poly.pdbx_seq_one_letter_code
_entity_poly.pdbx_strand_id
1 'polypeptide(L)'
;MRQDNDSTSMLVYLHQYREDDADETVGEDGPSIDVSVGEYFDTEELAVDEWERIDYGDRTVLRKPTTYEGVTRVSVPADVEEPDDLPGETLQLRVDGETTYVENVELIEITDENPS
;
A
#
# COMPACT_ATOMS: atom_id res chain seq x y z
N MET A 1 8.66 -4.87 37.74
CA MET A 1 7.42 -4.29 37.20
C MET A 1 7.60 -4.29 35.69
N ARG A 2 6.99 -5.25 34.97
CA ARG A 2 6.83 -5.14 33.53
C ARG A 2 5.64 -4.23 33.32
N GLN A 3 5.84 -3.11 32.66
CA GLN A 3 4.73 -2.39 32.07
C GLN A 3 4.38 -3.18 30.82
N ASP A 4 3.33 -3.98 30.90
CA ASP A 4 2.59 -4.39 29.73
C ASP A 4 2.01 -3.08 29.15
N ASN A 5 2.76 -2.46 28.23
CA ASN A 5 2.21 -1.42 27.38
C ASN A 5 1.22 -2.14 26.48
N ASP A 6 -0.06 -2.09 26.86
CA ASP A 6 -1.19 -2.30 25.97
C ASP A 6 -1.17 -1.16 24.93
N SER A 7 -0.14 -1.17 24.08
CA SER A 7 -0.10 -0.34 22.90
C SER A 7 -0.99 -1.03 21.89
N THR A 8 -2.16 -0.47 21.60
CA THR A 8 -2.98 -0.85 20.45
C THR A 8 -2.08 -0.85 19.22
N SER A 9 -1.75 -2.05 18.76
CA SER A 9 -0.88 -2.30 17.62
C SER A 9 -1.76 -2.77 16.47
N MET A 10 -1.61 -2.13 15.32
CA MET A 10 -2.45 -2.34 14.16
C MET A 10 -1.59 -2.79 12.98
N LEU A 11 -2.18 -3.70 12.21
CA LEU A 11 -1.77 -4.05 10.87
C LEU A 11 -2.47 -3.11 9.90
N VAL A 12 -1.71 -2.41 9.05
CA VAL A 12 -2.24 -1.49 8.04
C VAL A 12 -1.88 -2.00 6.67
N TYR A 13 -2.90 -2.24 5.84
CA TYR A 13 -2.76 -2.67 4.45
C TYR A 13 -3.10 -1.53 3.50
N LEU A 14 -2.15 -1.21 2.61
CA LEU A 14 -2.20 -0.10 1.67
C LEU A 14 -1.97 -0.60 0.24
N HIS A 15 -2.54 0.07 -0.74
CA HIS A 15 -1.98 0.09 -2.09
C HIS A 15 -1.11 1.34 -2.23
N GLN A 16 0.10 1.20 -2.75
CA GLN A 16 0.97 2.31 -3.13
C GLN A 16 0.99 2.48 -4.64
N TYR A 17 1.09 3.72 -5.12
CA TYR A 17 1.13 4.05 -6.53
C TYR A 17 2.42 4.79 -6.91
N ARG A 18 2.92 4.52 -8.12
CA ARG A 18 4.02 5.26 -8.77
C ARG A 18 3.77 5.40 -10.28
N GLU A 19 4.46 6.33 -10.92
CA GLU A 19 4.44 6.47 -12.37
C GLU A 19 5.00 5.21 -13.05
N ASP A 20 4.44 4.84 -14.20
CA ASP A 20 5.02 3.82 -15.07
C ASP A 20 6.12 4.47 -15.93
N ASP A 21 7.34 4.54 -15.40
CA ASP A 21 8.51 4.92 -16.19
C ASP A 21 8.78 3.82 -17.22
N ALA A 22 8.48 4.10 -18.49
CA ALA A 22 8.70 3.19 -19.62
C ALA A 22 10.17 2.77 -19.86
N ASP A 23 11.11 3.24 -19.02
CA ASP A 23 12.55 2.94 -19.05
C ASP A 23 12.98 1.88 -18.03
N GLU A 24 12.12 1.43 -17.09
CA GLU A 24 12.40 0.23 -16.30
C GLU A 24 12.05 -0.98 -17.18
N THR A 25 13.08 -1.59 -17.79
CA THR A 25 12.96 -2.90 -18.43
C THR A 25 12.43 -3.88 -17.40
N VAL A 26 11.11 -4.04 -17.37
CA VAL A 26 10.43 -5.21 -16.83
C VAL A 26 11.16 -6.39 -17.44
N GLY A 27 11.80 -7.19 -16.58
CA GLY A 27 12.43 -8.42 -17.01
C GLY A 27 11.47 -9.14 -17.95
N GLU A 28 11.93 -9.37 -19.18
CA GLU A 28 11.26 -10.28 -20.10
C GLU A 28 10.89 -11.55 -19.31
N ASP A 29 9.66 -12.03 -19.51
CA ASP A 29 8.98 -13.16 -18.83
C ASP A 29 7.97 -12.79 -17.74
N GLY A 30 6.90 -12.07 -18.12
CA GLY A 30 5.63 -12.11 -17.42
C GLY A 30 4.49 -11.91 -18.42
N PRO A 31 3.51 -12.83 -18.55
CA PRO A 31 2.37 -12.60 -19.43
C PRO A 31 1.60 -11.38 -18.92
N SER A 32 1.15 -10.52 -19.85
CA SER A 32 0.17 -9.48 -19.57
C SER A 32 -1.12 -10.17 -19.09
N ILE A 33 -1.34 -10.23 -17.78
CA ILE A 33 -2.60 -10.73 -17.25
C ILE A 33 -3.61 -9.60 -17.36
N ASP A 34 -4.43 -9.67 -18.41
CA ASP A 34 -5.71 -8.95 -18.52
C ASP A 34 -6.63 -9.50 -17.42
N VAL A 35 -6.60 -8.89 -16.23
CA VAL A 35 -7.53 -9.22 -15.13
C VAL A 35 -8.89 -8.63 -15.45
N SER A 36 -9.56 -9.26 -16.41
CA SER A 36 -11.01 -9.21 -16.52
C SER A 36 -11.61 -9.68 -15.20
N VAL A 37 -12.42 -8.81 -14.58
CA VAL A 37 -13.14 -9.00 -13.32
C VAL A 37 -13.90 -10.33 -13.36
N GLY A 38 -13.31 -11.39 -12.80
CA GLY A 38 -13.85 -12.71 -13.07
C GLY A 38 -13.27 -13.93 -12.38
N GLU A 39 -12.24 -13.88 -11.54
CA GLU A 39 -11.78 -15.11 -10.86
C GLU A 39 -11.19 -14.81 -9.48
N TYR A 40 -12.06 -14.91 -8.47
CA TYR A 40 -11.68 -15.07 -7.08
C TYR A 40 -11.09 -16.47 -6.92
N PHE A 41 -9.85 -16.55 -6.41
CA PHE A 41 -9.12 -17.76 -6.01
C PHE A 41 -8.38 -18.52 -7.12
N ASP A 42 -7.17 -18.07 -7.46
CA ASP A 42 -6.09 -19.00 -7.78
C ASP A 42 -4.83 -18.64 -6.98
N THR A 43 -4.50 -19.53 -6.04
CA THR A 43 -3.37 -19.47 -5.12
C THR A 43 -2.17 -20.13 -5.78
N GLU A 44 -1.40 -19.39 -6.57
CA GLU A 44 -0.06 -19.80 -6.97
C GLU A 44 0.86 -18.58 -6.88
N GLU A 45 1.65 -18.53 -5.81
CA GLU A 45 2.74 -17.57 -5.56
C GLU A 45 2.37 -16.08 -5.73
N LEU A 46 1.64 -15.56 -4.74
CA LEU A 46 1.52 -14.12 -4.51
C LEU A 46 2.91 -13.48 -4.44
N ALA A 47 3.32 -12.88 -5.54
CA ALA A 47 4.34 -11.85 -5.58
C ALA A 47 3.82 -10.61 -4.82
N VAL A 48 3.78 -10.68 -3.49
CA VAL A 48 3.30 -9.58 -2.61
C VAL A 48 4.23 -8.35 -2.68
N ASP A 49 5.36 -8.44 -3.38
CA ASP A 49 6.34 -7.35 -3.50
C ASP A 49 6.58 -6.85 -4.93
N GLU A 50 5.75 -7.26 -5.90
CA GLU A 50 5.88 -6.83 -7.29
C GLU A 50 4.89 -5.71 -7.63
N TRP A 51 5.36 -4.74 -8.40
CA TRP A 51 4.53 -3.66 -8.93
C TRP A 51 3.69 -4.17 -10.10
N GLU A 52 2.38 -3.95 -10.05
CA GLU A 52 1.44 -4.28 -11.10
C GLU A 52 1.07 -3.04 -11.91
N ARG A 53 0.99 -3.15 -13.24
CA ARG A 53 0.43 -2.09 -14.10
C ARG A 53 -1.09 -2.09 -14.05
N ILE A 54 -1.68 -0.94 -13.76
CA ILE A 54 -3.13 -0.74 -13.78
C ILE A 54 -3.50 0.48 -14.63
N ASP A 55 -4.68 0.45 -15.23
CA ASP A 55 -5.25 1.61 -15.92
C ASP A 55 -5.80 2.62 -14.90
N TYR A 56 -5.43 3.89 -15.07
CA TYR A 56 -5.94 5.01 -14.27
C TYR A 56 -6.19 6.23 -15.16
N GLY A 57 -7.47 6.49 -15.45
CA GLY A 57 -7.86 7.52 -16.40
C GLY A 57 -7.34 7.20 -17.80
N ASP A 58 -6.58 8.12 -18.39
CA ASP A 58 -5.97 8.00 -19.72
C ASP A 58 -4.50 7.51 -19.67
N ARG A 59 -4.01 7.07 -18.52
CA ARG A 59 -2.63 6.59 -18.32
C ARG A 59 -2.58 5.23 -17.61
N THR A 60 -1.43 4.58 -17.73
CA THR A 60 -1.06 3.42 -16.93
C THR A 60 -0.22 3.87 -15.75
N VAL A 61 -0.49 3.31 -14.57
CA VAL A 61 0.30 3.54 -13.35
C VAL A 61 0.71 2.20 -12.74
N LEU A 62 1.71 2.22 -11.87
CA LEU A 62 2.15 1.04 -11.14
C LEU A 62 1.52 1.05 -9.75
N ARG A 63 0.98 -0.10 -9.32
CA ARG A 63 0.39 -0.34 -8.01
C ARG A 63 1.14 -1.45 -7.28
N LYS A 64 1.46 -1.27 -5.99
CA LYS A 64 2.01 -2.33 -5.14
C LYS A 64 1.23 -2.47 -3.83
N PRO A 65 0.81 -3.69 -3.45
CA PRO A 65 0.31 -3.93 -2.10
C PRO A 65 1.43 -3.77 -1.07
N THR A 66 1.19 -3.07 0.03
CA THR A 66 2.16 -2.84 1.10
C THR A 66 1.51 -2.98 2.46
N THR A 67 2.21 -3.64 3.38
CA THR A 67 1.73 -3.88 4.75
C THR A 67 2.68 -3.22 5.75
N TYR A 68 2.10 -2.52 6.73
CA TYR A 68 2.81 -1.98 7.89
C TYR A 68 2.30 -2.66 9.16
N GLU A 69 3.22 -3.24 9.92
CA GLU A 69 2.98 -3.83 11.23
C GLU A 69 3.37 -2.84 12.34
N GLY A 70 2.89 -3.04 13.57
CA GLY A 70 3.31 -2.20 14.70
C GLY A 70 2.75 -0.78 14.65
N VAL A 71 1.71 -0.54 13.85
CA VAL A 71 1.16 0.80 13.66
C VAL A 71 0.32 1.15 14.88
N THR A 72 0.65 2.26 15.53
CA THR A 72 -0.07 2.77 16.70
C THR A 72 -1.01 3.93 16.35
N ARG A 73 -0.83 4.53 15.17
CA ARG A 73 -1.68 5.61 14.66
C ARG A 73 -1.59 5.73 13.14
N VAL A 74 -2.73 5.99 12.52
CA VAL A 74 -2.86 6.41 11.11
C VAL A 74 -3.53 7.77 11.07
N SER A 75 -3.06 8.68 10.22
CA SER A 75 -3.66 10.00 10.04
C SER A 75 -3.37 10.56 8.65
N VAL A 76 -4.28 11.39 8.15
CA VAL A 76 -4.06 12.20 6.96
C VAL A 76 -3.47 13.55 7.40
N PRO A 77 -2.26 13.93 6.94
CA PRO A 77 -1.66 15.21 7.28
C PRO A 77 -2.40 16.37 6.59
N ALA A 78 -2.60 17.48 7.29
CA ALA A 78 -3.43 18.60 6.81
C ALA A 78 -2.70 19.57 5.84
N ASP A 79 -1.36 19.55 5.85
CA ASP A 79 -0.50 20.49 5.12
C ASP A 79 0.46 19.75 4.17
N VAL A 80 -0.05 18.73 3.47
CA VAL A 80 0.67 18.10 2.36
C VAL A 80 0.10 18.60 1.05
N GLU A 81 0.98 18.82 0.07
CA GLU A 81 0.55 19.04 -1.30
C GLU A 81 -0.22 17.79 -1.76
N GLU A 82 -1.37 18.01 -2.40
CA GLU A 82 -2.14 16.92 -3.00
C GLU A 82 -1.25 16.27 -4.06
N PRO A 83 -1.17 14.93 -4.13
CA PRO A 83 -0.27 14.28 -5.06
C PRO A 83 -0.64 14.70 -6.48
N ASP A 84 0.30 15.36 -7.14
CA ASP A 84 0.18 15.70 -8.55
C ASP A 84 0.17 14.36 -9.29
N ASP A 85 -0.99 14.00 -9.82
CA ASP A 85 -1.12 12.98 -10.87
C ASP A 85 -1.01 11.49 -10.47
N LEU A 86 -1.03 11.09 -9.21
CA LEU A 86 -1.14 9.67 -8.85
C LEU A 86 -2.37 9.37 -8.01
N PRO A 87 -2.93 8.14 -8.09
CA PRO A 87 -4.00 7.75 -7.19
C PRO A 87 -3.56 7.78 -5.72
N GLY A 88 -4.52 7.97 -4.84
CA GLY A 88 -4.31 7.93 -3.40
C GLY A 88 -3.99 9.29 -2.78
N GLU A 89 -3.57 9.25 -1.53
CA GLU A 89 -3.23 10.41 -0.72
C GLU A 89 -1.96 10.12 0.10
N THR A 90 -1.42 11.14 0.76
CA THR A 90 -0.32 10.94 1.71
C THR A 90 -0.88 10.55 3.06
N LEU A 91 -0.42 9.42 3.60
CA LEU A 91 -0.74 8.98 4.96
C LEU A 91 0.46 9.17 5.89
N GLN A 92 0.17 9.60 7.12
CA GLN A 92 1.11 9.62 8.23
C GLN A 92 0.84 8.42 9.14
N LEU A 93 1.82 7.53 9.25
CA LEU A 93 1.82 6.36 10.12
C LEU A 93 2.71 6.60 11.33
N ARG A 94 2.29 6.13 12.51
CA ARG A 94 3.13 6.07 13.71
C ARG A 94 3.51 4.64 14.02
N VAL A 95 4.78 4.29 13.82
CA VAL A 95 5.32 2.93 13.95
C VAL A 95 6.45 2.97 14.97
N ASP A 96 6.41 2.12 16.00
CA ASP A 96 7.44 2.07 17.06
C ASP A 96 7.79 3.43 17.70
N GLY A 97 6.81 4.35 17.72
CA GLY A 97 6.97 5.71 18.24
C GLY A 97 7.52 6.73 17.24
N GLU A 98 8.04 6.27 16.10
CA GLU A 98 8.50 7.07 14.96
C GLU A 98 7.34 7.44 14.03
N THR A 99 7.52 8.50 13.24
CA THR A 99 6.53 8.95 12.25
C THR A 99 7.06 8.69 10.85
N THR A 100 6.27 7.96 10.06
CA THR A 100 6.54 7.65 8.66
C THR A 100 5.46 8.30 7.80
N TYR A 101 5.86 8.95 6.72
CA TYR A 101 4.93 9.44 5.69
C TYR A 101 4.98 8.51 4.49
N VAL A 102 3.82 8.11 3.99
CA VAL A 102 3.68 7.24 2.83
C VAL A 102 2.83 7.98 1.82
N GLU A 103 3.41 8.32 0.69
CA GLU A 103 2.79 9.12 -0.37
C GLU A 103 2.13 8.21 -1.41
N ASN A 104 1.12 8.75 -2.10
CA ASN A 104 0.39 8.07 -3.17
C ASN A 104 -0.13 6.70 -2.72
N VAL A 105 -0.90 6.68 -1.62
CA VAL A 105 -1.46 5.44 -1.08
C VAL A 105 -2.98 5.47 -0.96
N GLU A 106 -3.59 4.32 -1.19
CA GLU A 106 -4.98 4.03 -0.86
C GLU A 106 -5.01 3.14 0.39
N LEU A 107 -5.72 3.59 1.43
CA LEU A 107 -5.96 2.79 2.63
C LEU A 107 -6.98 1.69 2.32
N ILE A 108 -6.56 0.43 2.43
CA ILE A 108 -7.43 -0.72 2.15
C ILE A 108 -8.03 -1.28 3.43
N GLU A 109 -7.18 -1.57 4.42
CA GLU A 109 -7.62 -2.18 5.67
C GLU A 109 -6.75 -1.74 6.85
N ILE A 110 -7.38 -1.60 8.02
CA ILE A 110 -6.71 -1.50 9.32
C ILE A 110 -7.29 -2.59 10.20
N THR A 111 -6.42 -3.46 10.71
CA THR A 111 -6.79 -4.56 11.59
C THR A 111 -6.05 -4.40 12.91
N ASP A 112 -6.77 -4.47 14.03
CA ASP A 112 -6.15 -4.54 15.34
C ASP A 112 -5.49 -5.92 15.51
N GLU A 113 -4.23 -5.94 15.92
CA GLU A 113 -3.46 -7.19 16.05
C GLU A 113 -3.88 -8.00 17.29
N ASN A 114 -4.56 -7.38 18.25
CA ASN A 114 -4.99 -8.02 19.48
C ASN A 114 -6.43 -7.59 19.86
N PRO A 115 -7.44 -7.96 19.04
CA PRO A 115 -8.81 -7.53 19.25
C PRO A 115 -9.34 -8.09 20.57
N SER A 116 -9.77 -7.18 21.45
CA SER A 116 -10.30 -7.49 22.79
C SER A 116 -11.81 -7.70 22.82
#